data_AF-A0A4R5ANQ0-F1
#
_entry.id   AF-A0A4R5ANQ0-F1
#
_cell.length_a   1.000
_cell.length_b   1.000
_cell.length_c   1.000
_cell.angle_alpha   90.00
_cell.angle_beta   90.00
_cell.angle_gamma   90.00
#
_symmetry.space_group_name_H-M   'P 1'
#
loop_
_entity.id
_entity.type
_entity.pdbx_description
1 polymer ?
#
loop_
_entity_poly.entity_id
_entity_poly.type
_entity_poly.pdbx_seq_one_letter_code
_entity_poly.pdbx_strand_id
1 'polypeptide(L)'
;MLTATARETHYVVGDWQAAAFATGPADRARAEAGVAAAYASAGLDAPERYLWVPSPARGAVAAAVLAGHGDTLKAAGLDDLLAQAQEDLGDATAGKSVLTDVRTRPWEAERAAACSEQGPEQWPRTWGDTGGLLWNQVQALVTRVRGAIGDHARGRSAATGDLRPTRQEDAAGSLLRAATLDAVLGQHDAPWLALFEALGRLDGPLAGLAEAARSAGWWWPYERLVILSERPGELHRDEPGRLHRGDGPALAYPDGFALHAWRGMPIPHDFIESLTDITPDRISSEQNAELRRVMLEIFGYDRYLAETGARPLHRDKTGVLWTIDLPGDEPVVMVEVVNSTPEPDGTHRTYYLRVPPGTRTARAGVAWTFSVDEADYHPEKQT
;
A
#
# COMPACT_ATOMS: atom_id res chain seq x y z
N MET A 1 -11.37 -23.92 35.52
CA MET A 1 -11.69 -22.67 34.82
C MET A 1 -10.47 -21.77 34.94
N LEU A 2 -9.57 -21.82 33.96
CA LEU A 2 -8.51 -20.82 33.83
C LEU A 2 -9.17 -19.64 33.13
N THR A 3 -9.57 -18.64 33.89
CA THR A 3 -9.93 -17.32 33.37
C THR A 3 -8.65 -16.70 32.82
N ALA A 4 -8.33 -16.98 31.56
CA ALA A 4 -7.38 -16.17 30.81
C ALA A 4 -7.89 -14.74 30.88
N THR A 5 -7.14 -13.87 31.55
CA THR A 5 -7.49 -12.45 31.65
C THR A 5 -7.47 -11.91 30.23
N ALA A 6 -8.61 -11.42 29.73
CA ALA A 6 -8.69 -10.85 28.40
C ALA A 6 -7.60 -9.76 28.28
N ARG A 7 -6.70 -9.92 27.30
CA ARG A 7 -5.63 -8.92 27.06
C ARG A 7 -6.29 -7.59 26.73
N GLU A 8 -5.77 -6.50 27.28
CA GLU A 8 -6.33 -5.17 26.98
C GLU A 8 -6.22 -4.88 25.48
N THR A 9 -7.29 -4.30 24.93
CA THR A 9 -7.48 -4.12 23.48
C THR A 9 -6.30 -3.46 22.78
N HIS A 10 -5.64 -2.50 23.43
CA HIS A 10 -4.52 -1.78 22.83
C HIS A 10 -3.28 -2.68 22.61
N TYR A 11 -3.05 -3.69 23.46
CA TYR A 11 -1.98 -4.67 23.23
C TYR A 11 -2.31 -5.58 22.06
N VAL A 12 -3.58 -6.02 21.94
CA VAL A 12 -4.05 -6.84 20.81
C VAL A 12 -3.86 -6.09 19.49
N VAL A 13 -4.29 -4.83 19.43
CA VAL A 13 -4.13 -3.98 18.23
C VAL A 13 -2.66 -3.76 17.91
N GLY A 14 -1.82 -3.48 18.92
CA GLY A 14 -0.38 -3.30 18.74
C GLY A 14 0.31 -4.53 18.14
N ASP A 15 0.00 -5.72 18.64
CA ASP A 15 0.56 -6.99 18.14
C ASP A 15 0.13 -7.26 16.69
N TRP A 16 -1.15 -7.06 16.38
CA TRP A 16 -1.65 -7.25 15.01
C TRP A 16 -1.15 -6.18 14.05
N GLN A 17 -0.91 -4.96 14.51
CA GLN A 17 -0.24 -3.93 13.73
C GLN A 17 1.20 -4.34 13.40
N ALA A 18 1.94 -4.87 14.38
CA ALA A 18 3.29 -5.39 14.17
C ALA A 18 3.29 -6.56 13.17
N ALA A 19 2.33 -7.48 13.28
CA ALA A 19 2.17 -8.57 12.33
C ALA A 19 1.83 -8.07 10.92
N ALA A 20 0.88 -7.15 10.78
CA ALA A 20 0.42 -6.62 9.49
C ALA A 20 1.54 -6.01 8.64
N PHE A 21 2.50 -5.38 9.32
CA PHE A 21 3.61 -4.67 8.70
C PHE A 21 4.97 -5.34 8.95
N ALA A 22 4.95 -6.60 9.37
CA ALA A 22 6.16 -7.40 9.54
C ALA A 22 6.90 -7.54 8.21
N THR A 23 8.22 -7.42 8.28
CA THR A 23 9.16 -7.61 7.17
C THR A 23 10.20 -8.68 7.52
N GLY A 24 10.91 -9.17 6.51
CA GLY A 24 11.90 -10.24 6.66
C GLY A 24 11.33 -11.63 6.33
N PRO A 25 12.13 -12.69 6.43
CA PRO A 25 11.69 -14.04 6.02
C PRO A 25 10.49 -14.53 6.82
N ALA A 26 9.62 -15.30 6.18
CA ALA A 26 8.54 -16.00 6.85
C ALA A 26 9.09 -17.07 7.82
N ASP A 27 8.38 -17.28 8.92
CA ASP A 27 8.61 -18.46 9.76
C ASP A 27 7.87 -19.64 9.14
N ARG A 28 8.56 -20.33 8.23
CA ARG A 28 7.95 -21.39 7.41
C ARG A 28 7.36 -22.50 8.27
N ALA A 29 8.06 -22.95 9.30
CA ALA A 29 7.58 -24.02 10.17
C ALA A 29 6.28 -23.64 10.89
N ARG A 30 6.20 -22.41 11.44
CA ARG A 30 4.98 -21.91 12.08
C ARG A 30 3.85 -21.70 11.07
N ALA A 31 4.16 -21.22 9.86
CA ALA A 31 3.17 -21.02 8.81
C ALA A 31 2.56 -22.36 8.35
N GLU A 32 3.39 -23.37 8.11
CA GLU A 32 2.94 -24.70 7.71
C GLU A 32 2.07 -25.35 8.79
N ALA A 33 2.46 -25.22 10.07
CA ALA A 33 1.67 -25.68 11.20
C ALA A 33 0.32 -24.94 11.32
N GLY A 34 0.32 -23.61 11.13
CA GLY A 34 -0.90 -22.79 11.12
C GLY A 34 -1.85 -23.20 9.98
N VAL A 35 -1.31 -23.39 8.77
CA VAL A 35 -2.09 -23.87 7.62
C VAL A 35 -2.65 -25.27 7.88
N ALA A 36 -1.84 -26.22 8.39
CA ALA A 36 -2.32 -27.56 8.73
C ALA A 36 -3.46 -27.52 9.76
N ALA A 37 -3.35 -26.67 10.79
CA ALA A 37 -4.38 -26.48 11.79
C ALA A 37 -5.66 -25.85 11.21
N ALA A 38 -5.55 -24.95 10.23
CA ALA A 38 -6.70 -24.38 9.53
C ALA A 38 -7.43 -25.44 8.69
N TYR A 39 -6.70 -26.32 7.99
CA TYR A 39 -7.27 -27.46 7.26
C TYR A 39 -7.97 -28.45 8.21
N ALA A 40 -7.31 -28.81 9.31
CA ALA A 40 -7.88 -29.70 10.32
C ALA A 40 -9.17 -29.13 10.94
N SER A 41 -9.21 -27.82 11.20
CA SER A 41 -10.40 -27.12 11.70
C SER A 41 -11.56 -27.13 10.69
N ALA A 42 -11.25 -27.22 9.39
CA ALA A 42 -12.23 -27.39 8.33
C ALA A 42 -12.60 -28.87 8.06
N GLY A 43 -12.03 -29.82 8.81
CA GLY A 43 -12.26 -31.26 8.61
C GLY A 43 -11.57 -31.82 7.37
N LEU A 44 -10.51 -31.17 6.88
CA LEU A 44 -9.69 -31.61 5.76
C LEU A 44 -8.34 -32.14 6.25
N ASP A 45 -7.76 -33.06 5.49
CA ASP A 45 -6.37 -33.49 5.70
C ASP A 45 -5.42 -32.32 5.41
N ALA A 46 -4.27 -32.29 6.10
CA ALA A 46 -3.24 -31.30 5.80
C ALA A 46 -2.75 -31.44 4.35
N PRO A 47 -2.38 -30.33 3.68
CA PRO A 47 -1.89 -30.40 2.31
C PRO A 47 -0.62 -31.25 2.24
N GLU A 48 -0.51 -32.05 1.18
CA GLU A 48 0.62 -32.95 0.94
C GLU A 48 1.90 -32.17 0.59
N ARG A 49 1.75 -30.97 0.02
CA ARG A 49 2.85 -30.12 -0.42
C ARG A 49 2.64 -28.64 -0.05
N TYR A 50 3.68 -28.05 0.51
CA TYR A 50 3.79 -26.63 0.81
C TYR A 50 4.74 -25.98 -0.20
N LEU A 51 4.18 -25.28 -1.19
CA LEU A 51 4.97 -24.58 -2.20
C LEU A 51 5.25 -23.14 -1.72
N TRP A 52 6.49 -22.89 -1.33
CA TRP A 52 6.94 -21.54 -0.97
C TRP A 52 7.36 -20.75 -2.20
N VAL A 53 6.79 -19.56 -2.35
CA VAL A 53 7.11 -18.60 -3.40
C VAL A 53 7.62 -17.28 -2.79
N PRO A 54 8.51 -16.58 -3.49
CA PRO A 54 9.15 -15.37 -2.95
C PRO A 54 8.19 -14.16 -2.84
N SER A 55 7.08 -14.14 -3.57
CA SER A 55 6.15 -13.00 -3.55
C SER A 55 4.71 -13.40 -3.85
N PRO A 56 3.72 -12.56 -3.50
CA PRO A 56 2.33 -12.83 -3.86
C PRO A 56 2.10 -12.71 -5.37
N ALA A 57 2.96 -12.01 -6.11
CA ALA A 57 2.91 -11.97 -7.57
C ALA A 57 3.23 -13.34 -8.17
N ARG A 58 4.32 -13.98 -7.70
CA ARG A 58 4.68 -15.35 -8.06
C ARG A 58 3.55 -16.33 -7.72
N GLY A 59 2.98 -16.18 -6.52
CA GLY A 59 1.84 -17.00 -6.07
C GLY A 59 0.60 -16.84 -6.95
N ALA A 60 0.27 -15.61 -7.35
CA ALA A 60 -0.86 -15.33 -8.24
C ALA A 60 -0.67 -15.96 -9.64
N VAL A 61 0.55 -15.96 -10.19
CA VAL A 61 0.85 -16.64 -11.45
C VAL A 61 0.66 -18.16 -11.30
N ALA A 62 1.22 -18.77 -10.25
CA ALA A 62 1.05 -20.20 -9.98
C ALA A 62 -0.43 -20.59 -9.78
N ALA A 63 -1.19 -19.78 -9.03
CA ALA A 63 -2.63 -19.97 -8.85
C ALA A 63 -3.40 -19.87 -10.18
N ALA A 64 -3.05 -18.91 -11.05
CA ALA A 64 -3.66 -18.78 -12.37
C ALA A 64 -3.33 -19.97 -13.28
N VAL A 65 -2.12 -20.54 -13.20
CA VAL A 65 -1.75 -21.77 -13.92
C VAL A 65 -2.59 -22.96 -13.44
N LEU A 66 -2.75 -23.12 -12.13
CA LEU A 66 -3.61 -24.17 -11.55
C LEU A 66 -5.09 -24.02 -11.94
N ALA A 67 -5.56 -22.78 -12.15
CA ALA A 67 -6.89 -22.48 -12.66
C ALA A 67 -7.03 -22.69 -14.19
N GLY A 68 -5.98 -23.13 -14.89
CA GLY A 68 -6.02 -23.44 -16.32
C GLY A 68 -5.82 -22.23 -17.23
N HIS A 69 -5.26 -21.12 -16.73
CA HIS A 69 -5.09 -19.88 -17.50
C HIS A 69 -3.73 -19.74 -18.21
N GLY A 70 -2.93 -20.81 -18.29
CA GLY A 70 -1.60 -20.79 -18.89
C GLY A 70 -1.55 -20.23 -20.31
N ASP A 71 -2.49 -20.61 -21.18
CA ASP A 71 -2.56 -20.12 -22.56
C ASP A 71 -2.82 -18.61 -22.65
N THR A 72 -3.58 -18.05 -21.71
CA THR A 72 -3.85 -16.60 -21.68
C THR A 72 -2.60 -15.82 -21.24
N LEU A 73 -1.88 -16.33 -20.24
CA LEU A 73 -0.60 -15.75 -19.81
C LEU A 73 0.43 -15.79 -20.95
N LYS A 74 0.51 -16.91 -21.67
CA LYS A 74 1.36 -17.07 -22.84
C LYS A 74 0.99 -16.09 -23.96
N ALA A 75 -0.29 -15.91 -24.26
CA ALA A 75 -0.75 -14.97 -25.28
C ALA A 75 -0.37 -13.51 -24.96
N ALA A 76 -0.29 -13.16 -23.67
CA ALA A 76 0.18 -11.87 -23.19
C ALA A 76 1.71 -11.71 -23.24
N GLY A 77 2.47 -12.77 -23.56
CA GLY A 77 3.93 -12.76 -23.61
C GLY A 77 4.59 -12.94 -22.25
N LEU A 78 3.92 -13.62 -21.31
CA LEU A 78 4.43 -13.92 -19.96
C LEU A 78 5.09 -15.31 -19.91
N ASP A 79 5.78 -15.71 -20.98
CA ASP A 79 6.36 -17.05 -21.14
C ASP A 79 7.33 -17.41 -20.00
N ASP A 80 8.19 -16.47 -19.58
CA ASP A 80 9.15 -16.70 -18.49
C ASP A 80 8.45 -16.93 -17.14
N LEU A 81 7.42 -16.14 -16.85
CA LEU A 81 6.63 -16.29 -15.62
C LEU A 81 5.87 -17.62 -15.60
N LEU A 82 5.30 -18.00 -16.76
CA LEU A 82 4.61 -19.26 -16.95
C LEU A 82 5.56 -20.44 -16.76
N ALA A 83 6.73 -20.41 -17.40
CA ALA A 83 7.73 -21.48 -17.31
C ALA A 83 8.20 -21.69 -15.87
N GLN A 84 8.55 -20.61 -15.17
CA GLN A 84 8.96 -20.71 -13.78
C GLN A 84 7.79 -21.19 -12.90
N ALA A 85 6.54 -20.84 -13.20
CA ALA A 85 5.40 -21.28 -12.39
C ALA A 85 5.12 -22.78 -12.59
N GLN A 86 5.31 -23.28 -13.81
CA GLN A 86 5.26 -24.70 -14.12
C GLN A 86 6.40 -25.47 -13.45
N GLU A 87 7.60 -24.90 -13.38
CA GLU A 87 8.72 -25.47 -12.63
C GLU A 87 8.43 -25.53 -11.12
N ASP A 88 7.95 -24.42 -10.54
CA ASP A 88 7.58 -24.33 -9.13
C ASP A 88 6.51 -25.38 -8.78
N LEU A 89 5.50 -25.55 -9.64
CA LEU A 89 4.42 -26.52 -9.48
C LEU A 89 4.88 -27.97 -9.75
N GLY A 90 5.81 -28.20 -10.68
CA GLY A 90 6.23 -29.52 -11.12
C GLY A 90 5.05 -30.40 -11.55
N ASP A 91 5.14 -31.71 -11.28
CA ASP A 91 4.07 -32.67 -11.58
C ASP A 91 2.95 -32.71 -10.51
N ALA A 92 2.95 -31.78 -9.55
CA ALA A 92 1.99 -31.80 -8.46
C ALA A 92 0.59 -31.46 -8.96
N THR A 93 -0.38 -32.27 -8.53
CA THR A 93 -1.79 -32.03 -8.81
C THR A 93 -2.38 -31.37 -7.57
N ALA A 94 -2.79 -30.10 -7.66
CA ALA A 94 -3.26 -29.34 -6.49
C ALA A 94 -4.67 -29.75 -6.02
N GLY A 95 -5.52 -30.23 -6.94
CA GLY A 95 -6.96 -30.39 -6.70
C GLY A 95 -7.70 -29.06 -6.78
N LYS A 96 -8.96 -29.03 -6.33
CA LYS A 96 -9.76 -27.79 -6.35
C LYS A 96 -9.31 -26.84 -5.21
N SER A 97 -9.61 -25.55 -5.35
CA SER A 97 -9.45 -24.59 -4.25
C SER A 97 -10.36 -24.96 -3.08
N VAL A 98 -9.81 -24.93 -1.86
CA VAL A 98 -10.54 -25.17 -0.61
C VAL A 98 -10.64 -23.92 0.25
N LEU A 99 -10.44 -22.73 -0.35
CA LEU A 99 -10.52 -21.44 0.35
C LEU A 99 -11.83 -21.27 1.12
N THR A 100 -12.94 -21.68 0.51
CA THR A 100 -14.26 -21.57 1.14
C THR A 100 -14.34 -22.38 2.43
N ASP A 101 -13.80 -23.60 2.43
CA ASP A 101 -13.82 -24.51 3.57
C ASP A 101 -12.83 -24.08 4.65
N VAL A 102 -11.60 -23.74 4.26
CA VAL A 102 -10.49 -23.44 5.17
C VAL A 102 -10.57 -22.03 5.76
N ARG A 103 -11.04 -21.05 5.00
CA ARG A 103 -11.06 -19.64 5.41
C ARG A 103 -12.46 -19.05 5.46
N THR A 104 -13.21 -19.06 4.37
CA THR A 104 -14.45 -18.27 4.28
C THR A 104 -15.51 -18.70 5.28
N ARG A 105 -15.87 -19.99 5.34
CA ARG A 105 -16.92 -20.48 6.23
C ARG A 105 -16.59 -20.33 7.72
N PRO A 106 -15.40 -20.74 8.22
CA PRO A 106 -15.02 -20.50 9.61
C PRO A 106 -15.08 -19.03 10.00
N TRP A 107 -14.59 -18.15 9.13
CA TRP A 107 -14.56 -16.71 9.35
C TRP A 107 -15.95 -16.08 9.41
N GLU A 108 -16.83 -16.47 8.48
CA GLU A 108 -18.21 -15.99 8.45
C GLU A 108 -19.00 -16.48 9.67
N ALA A 109 -18.79 -17.73 10.09
CA ALA A 109 -19.41 -18.29 11.29
C ALA A 109 -19.02 -17.50 12.55
N GLU A 110 -17.72 -17.27 12.76
CA GLU A 110 -17.23 -16.50 13.91
C GLU A 110 -17.68 -15.04 13.88
N ARG A 111 -17.66 -14.42 12.70
CA ARG A 111 -18.16 -13.04 12.52
C ARG A 111 -19.65 -12.94 12.79
N ALA A 112 -20.45 -13.88 12.30
CA ALA A 112 -21.90 -13.89 12.51
C ALA A 112 -22.22 -14.08 14.00
N ALA A 113 -21.57 -15.04 14.66
CA ALA A 113 -21.72 -15.26 16.09
C ALA A 113 -21.35 -14.01 16.91
N ALA A 114 -20.20 -13.39 16.60
CA ALA A 114 -19.76 -12.16 17.26
C ALA A 114 -20.77 -11.00 17.07
N CYS A 115 -21.26 -10.82 15.85
CA CYS A 115 -22.24 -9.79 15.54
C CYS A 115 -23.57 -10.03 16.27
N SER A 116 -24.01 -11.29 16.38
CA SER A 116 -25.23 -11.65 17.11
C SER A 116 -25.10 -11.45 18.62
N GLU A 117 -23.95 -11.78 19.22
CA GLU A 117 -23.71 -11.62 20.65
C GLU A 117 -23.57 -10.15 21.08
N GLN A 118 -22.89 -9.33 20.28
CA GLN A 118 -22.70 -7.91 20.59
C GLN A 118 -23.92 -7.04 20.25
N GLY A 119 -24.72 -7.45 19.26
CA GLY A 119 -25.82 -6.65 18.76
C GLY A 119 -25.37 -5.41 17.97
N PRO A 120 -26.34 -4.65 17.42
CA PRO A 120 -26.08 -3.60 16.44
C PRO A 120 -25.38 -2.35 17.00
N GLU A 121 -25.43 -2.12 18.31
CA GLU A 121 -24.79 -0.96 18.94
C GLU A 121 -23.32 -1.20 19.29
N GLN A 122 -23.00 -2.37 19.85
CA GLN A 122 -21.66 -2.67 20.34
C GLN A 122 -20.73 -3.16 19.22
N TRP A 123 -21.25 -3.90 18.24
CA TRP A 123 -20.48 -4.40 17.10
C TRP A 123 -19.65 -3.31 16.38
N PRO A 124 -20.23 -2.18 15.92
CA PRO A 124 -19.46 -1.15 15.24
C PRO A 124 -18.45 -0.44 16.15
N ARG A 125 -18.71 -0.35 17.47
CA ARG A 125 -17.77 0.23 18.44
C ARG A 125 -16.55 -0.66 18.62
N THR A 126 -16.78 -1.95 18.88
CA THR A 126 -15.69 -2.93 18.99
C THR A 126 -14.84 -2.95 17.73
N TRP A 127 -15.46 -2.93 16.53
CA TRP A 127 -14.71 -2.78 15.28
C TRP A 127 -13.87 -1.50 15.26
N GLY A 128 -14.47 -0.35 15.58
CA GLY A 128 -13.77 0.95 15.63
C GLY A 128 -12.58 0.98 16.57
N ASP A 129 -12.68 0.30 17.72
CA ASP A 129 -11.64 0.24 18.75
C ASP A 129 -10.58 -0.86 18.50
N THR A 130 -10.78 -1.71 17.49
CA THR A 130 -9.89 -2.84 17.15
C THR A 130 -9.45 -2.79 15.69
N GLY A 131 -10.04 -3.62 14.84
CA GLY A 131 -9.67 -3.78 13.43
C GLY A 131 -9.84 -2.51 12.60
N GLY A 132 -10.81 -1.67 12.94
CA GLY A 132 -11.07 -0.38 12.31
C GLY A 132 -9.85 0.55 12.34
N LEU A 133 -9.03 0.48 13.39
CA LEU A 133 -7.81 1.27 13.53
C LEU A 133 -6.74 0.90 12.48
N LEU A 134 -6.70 -0.37 12.07
CA LEU A 134 -5.71 -0.91 11.13
C LEU A 134 -6.24 -0.96 9.69
N TRP A 135 -7.57 -1.00 9.53
CA TRP A 135 -8.24 -1.32 8.27
C TRP A 135 -7.77 -0.46 7.09
N ASN A 136 -7.81 0.86 7.21
CA ASN A 136 -7.51 1.75 6.08
C ASN A 136 -6.06 1.61 5.57
N GLN A 137 -5.10 1.52 6.50
CA GLN A 137 -3.68 1.39 6.13
C GLN A 137 -3.39 0.03 5.48
N VAL A 138 -3.91 -1.05 6.06
CA VAL A 138 -3.72 -2.41 5.53
C VAL A 138 -4.44 -2.59 4.20
N GLN A 139 -5.68 -2.11 4.06
CA GLN A 139 -6.40 -2.20 2.79
C GLN A 139 -5.76 -1.37 1.69
N ALA A 140 -5.25 -0.17 1.99
CA ALA A 140 -4.50 0.62 1.02
C ALA A 140 -3.28 -0.16 0.49
N LEU A 141 -2.55 -0.85 1.37
CA LEU A 141 -1.43 -1.71 0.99
C LEU A 141 -1.88 -2.90 0.14
N VAL A 142 -2.93 -3.62 0.54
CA VAL A 142 -3.48 -4.76 -0.22
C VAL A 142 -3.92 -4.32 -1.62
N THR A 143 -4.63 -3.19 -1.75
CA THR A 143 -5.04 -2.65 -3.04
C THR A 143 -3.84 -2.32 -3.93
N ARG A 144 -2.77 -1.74 -3.36
CA ARG A 144 -1.53 -1.46 -4.09
C ARG A 144 -0.84 -2.73 -4.58
N VAL A 145 -0.71 -3.74 -3.72
CA VAL A 145 -0.12 -5.04 -4.09
C VAL A 145 -0.94 -5.72 -5.19
N ARG A 146 -2.28 -5.78 -5.07
CA ARG A 146 -3.15 -6.34 -6.14
C ARG A 146 -3.01 -5.59 -7.46
N GLY A 147 -2.94 -4.25 -7.41
CA GLY A 147 -2.70 -3.42 -8.59
C GLY A 147 -1.39 -3.80 -9.28
N ALA A 148 -0.29 -3.83 -8.52
CA ALA A 148 1.03 -4.18 -9.02
C ALA A 148 1.11 -5.62 -9.58
N ILE A 149 0.42 -6.59 -8.96
CA ILE A 149 0.30 -7.96 -9.49
C ILE A 149 -0.38 -7.96 -10.87
N GLY A 150 -1.43 -7.16 -11.05
CA GLY A 150 -2.08 -7.01 -12.36
C GLY A 150 -1.20 -6.30 -13.38
N ASP A 151 -0.42 -5.30 -12.95
CA ASP A 151 0.48 -4.54 -13.82
C ASP A 151 1.69 -5.37 -14.28
N HIS A 152 2.01 -6.46 -13.58
CA HIS A 152 3.02 -7.45 -13.99
C HIS A 152 2.70 -8.10 -15.35
N ALA A 153 1.44 -8.03 -15.80
CA ALA A 153 1.05 -8.47 -17.14
C ALA A 153 1.49 -7.51 -18.26
N ARG A 154 1.91 -6.27 -17.98
CA ARG A 154 2.20 -5.23 -18.99
C ARG A 154 3.59 -5.34 -19.63
N GLY A 155 4.01 -6.55 -20.00
CA GLY A 155 5.37 -6.80 -20.49
C GLY A 155 5.73 -6.08 -21.80
N ARG A 156 4.80 -6.02 -22.76
CA ARG A 156 5.07 -5.47 -24.11
C ARG A 156 4.83 -3.97 -24.17
N SER A 157 3.70 -3.49 -23.64
CA SER A 157 3.41 -2.05 -23.65
C SER A 157 4.41 -1.26 -22.81
N ALA A 158 4.89 -1.80 -21.68
CA ALA A 158 5.93 -1.16 -20.88
C ALA A 158 7.27 -1.06 -21.65
N ALA A 159 7.66 -2.11 -22.38
CA ALA A 159 8.90 -2.11 -23.16
C ALA A 159 8.87 -1.13 -24.34
N THR A 160 7.69 -0.86 -24.91
CA THR A 160 7.52 0.10 -26.01
C THR A 160 7.18 1.52 -25.55
N GLY A 161 7.02 1.75 -24.24
CA GLY A 161 6.60 3.03 -23.69
C GLY A 161 5.14 3.41 -24.01
N ASP A 162 4.31 2.43 -24.40
CA ASP A 162 2.87 2.68 -24.62
C ASP A 162 2.15 2.68 -23.27
N LEU A 163 1.42 3.77 -22.99
CA LEU A 163 0.66 3.93 -21.77
C LEU A 163 -0.58 3.02 -21.74
N ARG A 164 -1.02 2.49 -22.89
CA ARG A 164 -2.19 1.61 -22.96
C ARG A 164 -1.77 0.14 -23.08
N PRO A 165 -2.28 -0.74 -22.20
CA PRO A 165 -2.09 -2.18 -22.35
C PRO A 165 -2.82 -2.69 -23.60
N THR A 166 -2.26 -3.74 -24.20
CA THR A 166 -2.95 -4.54 -25.22
C THR A 166 -4.12 -5.32 -24.59
N ARG A 167 -5.08 -5.78 -25.41
CA ARG A 167 -6.20 -6.60 -24.92
C ARG A 167 -5.74 -7.87 -24.21
N GLN A 168 -4.63 -8.47 -24.67
CA GLN A 168 -4.05 -9.66 -24.07
C GLN A 168 -3.47 -9.35 -22.69
N GLU A 169 -2.75 -8.23 -22.54
CA GLU A 169 -2.21 -7.79 -21.25
C GLU A 169 -3.32 -7.39 -20.28
N ASP A 170 -4.39 -6.75 -20.75
CA ASP A 170 -5.57 -6.44 -19.93
C ASP A 170 -6.26 -7.71 -19.41
N ALA A 171 -6.41 -8.72 -20.27
CA ALA A 171 -6.97 -10.01 -19.90
C ALA A 171 -6.08 -10.72 -18.86
N ALA A 172 -4.78 -10.82 -19.13
CA ALA A 172 -3.82 -11.43 -18.20
C ALA A 172 -3.75 -10.67 -16.87
N GLY A 173 -3.69 -9.34 -16.87
CA GLY A 173 -3.68 -8.53 -15.65
C GLY A 173 -4.97 -8.67 -14.84
N SER A 174 -6.12 -8.80 -15.50
CA SER A 174 -7.38 -9.10 -14.83
C SER A 174 -7.41 -10.49 -14.20
N LEU A 175 -6.87 -11.49 -14.89
CA LEU A 175 -6.75 -12.85 -14.36
C LEU A 175 -5.81 -12.92 -13.17
N LEU A 176 -4.64 -12.27 -13.22
CA LEU A 176 -3.71 -12.21 -12.10
C LEU A 176 -4.33 -11.53 -10.88
N ARG A 177 -5.09 -10.44 -11.08
CA ARG A 177 -5.87 -9.82 -9.98
C ARG A 177 -6.96 -10.75 -9.46
N ALA A 178 -7.68 -11.45 -10.32
CA ALA A 178 -8.71 -12.41 -9.92
C ALA A 178 -8.12 -13.57 -9.09
N ALA A 179 -6.94 -14.08 -9.46
CA ALA A 179 -6.24 -15.11 -8.68
C ALA A 179 -5.95 -14.67 -7.24
N THR A 180 -5.79 -13.36 -6.98
CA THR A 180 -5.62 -12.85 -5.60
C THR A 180 -6.90 -12.84 -4.76
N LEU A 181 -8.07 -13.07 -5.37
CA LEU A 181 -9.34 -13.22 -4.66
C LEU A 181 -9.46 -14.61 -4.03
N ASP A 182 -8.76 -15.59 -4.60
CA ASP A 182 -8.67 -16.95 -4.08
C ASP A 182 -7.55 -17.11 -3.02
N ALA A 183 -6.94 -16.00 -2.60
CA ALA A 183 -5.90 -15.99 -1.58
C ALA A 183 -6.46 -15.70 -0.18
N VAL A 184 -5.90 -16.36 0.83
CA VAL A 184 -5.88 -15.85 2.21
C VAL A 184 -4.78 -14.79 2.30
N LEU A 185 -5.06 -13.64 2.90
CA LEU A 185 -4.16 -12.47 2.85
C LEU A 185 -3.04 -12.53 3.90
N GLY A 186 -2.97 -13.60 4.67
CA GLY A 186 -1.95 -13.84 5.69
C GLY A 186 -1.85 -12.67 6.65
N GLN A 187 -0.66 -12.08 6.79
CA GLN A 187 -0.46 -10.93 7.67
C GLN A 187 -1.39 -9.75 7.39
N HIS A 188 -1.89 -9.57 6.16
CA HIS A 188 -2.81 -8.47 5.83
C HIS A 188 -4.29 -8.76 6.19
N ASP A 189 -4.60 -9.93 6.73
CA ASP A 189 -5.88 -10.20 7.40
C ASP A 189 -5.90 -9.68 8.87
N ALA A 190 -4.78 -9.14 9.37
CA ALA A 190 -4.59 -8.64 10.73
C ALA A 190 -5.71 -7.73 11.29
N PRO A 191 -6.33 -6.79 10.53
CA PRO A 191 -7.42 -5.98 11.08
C PRO A 191 -8.58 -6.82 11.63
N TRP A 192 -8.98 -7.87 10.91
CA TRP A 192 -10.04 -8.76 11.36
C TRP A 192 -9.57 -9.69 12.49
N LEU A 193 -8.33 -10.17 12.41
CA LEU A 193 -7.77 -11.03 13.44
C LEU A 193 -7.61 -10.29 14.78
N ALA A 194 -7.34 -8.98 14.75
CA ALA A 194 -7.36 -8.12 15.93
C ALA A 194 -8.75 -8.04 16.57
N LEU A 195 -9.80 -7.90 15.75
CA LEU A 195 -11.18 -7.95 16.24
C LEU A 195 -11.49 -9.31 16.88
N PHE A 196 -11.16 -10.41 16.20
CA PHE A 196 -11.44 -11.74 16.72
C PHE A 196 -10.66 -12.05 18.00
N GLU A 197 -9.40 -11.63 18.11
CA GLU A 197 -8.60 -11.80 19.33
C GLU A 197 -9.17 -10.99 20.49
N ALA A 198 -9.55 -9.73 20.26
CA ALA A 198 -10.19 -8.89 21.28
C ALA A 198 -11.52 -9.48 21.77
N LEU A 199 -12.17 -10.31 20.96
CA LEU A 199 -13.39 -11.04 21.30
C LEU A 199 -13.14 -12.45 21.84
N GLY A 200 -11.89 -12.87 22.00
CA GLY A 200 -11.54 -14.21 22.48
C GLY A 200 -11.88 -15.35 21.51
N ARG A 201 -11.85 -15.08 20.19
CA ARG A 201 -12.29 -16.02 19.13
C ARG A 201 -11.16 -16.70 18.36
N LEU A 202 -9.92 -16.52 18.78
CA LEU A 202 -8.77 -17.15 18.11
C LEU A 202 -8.41 -18.54 18.63
N ASP A 203 -8.97 -19.00 19.74
CA ASP A 203 -8.64 -20.31 20.34
C ASP A 203 -9.38 -21.50 19.68
N GLY A 204 -10.15 -21.23 18.62
CA GLY A 204 -10.97 -22.22 17.93
C GLY A 204 -10.65 -22.32 16.42
N PRO A 205 -11.67 -22.28 15.54
CA PRO A 205 -11.48 -22.58 14.12
C PRO A 205 -10.61 -21.54 13.38
N LEU A 206 -10.31 -20.39 14.01
CA LEU A 206 -9.44 -19.35 13.46
C LEU A 206 -7.98 -19.44 13.95
N ALA A 207 -7.65 -20.36 14.87
CA ALA A 207 -6.30 -20.47 15.45
C ALA A 207 -5.22 -20.64 14.38
N GLY A 208 -5.46 -21.57 13.43
CA GLY A 208 -4.52 -21.84 12.34
C GLY A 208 -4.36 -20.64 11.39
N LEU A 209 -5.46 -19.95 11.06
CA LEU A 209 -5.44 -18.74 10.22
C LEU A 209 -4.66 -17.61 10.89
N ALA A 210 -4.86 -17.41 12.20
CA ALA A 210 -4.13 -16.42 12.97
C ALA A 210 -2.63 -16.75 13.04
N GLU A 211 -2.27 -18.02 13.23
CA GLU A 211 -0.88 -18.44 13.27
C GLU A 211 -0.19 -18.24 11.92
N ALA A 212 -0.84 -18.62 10.81
CA ALA A 212 -0.33 -18.38 9.46
C ALA A 212 -0.15 -16.86 9.17
N ALA A 213 -1.09 -16.02 9.62
CA ALA A 213 -0.97 -14.56 9.47
C ALA A 213 0.21 -13.98 10.25
N ARG A 214 0.54 -14.56 11.42
CA ARG A 214 1.69 -14.16 12.24
C ARG A 214 3.04 -14.68 11.72
N SER A 215 3.06 -15.57 10.74
CA SER A 215 4.30 -16.19 10.26
C SER A 215 4.57 -16.00 8.76
N ALA A 216 3.58 -15.69 7.93
CA ALA A 216 3.75 -15.62 6.48
C ALA A 216 2.95 -14.51 5.78
N GLY A 217 3.21 -14.34 4.49
CA GLY A 217 2.44 -13.51 3.57
C GLY A 217 1.18 -14.22 3.07
N TRP A 218 0.77 -13.91 1.84
CA TRP A 218 -0.45 -14.45 1.25
C TRP A 218 -0.31 -15.95 0.93
N TRP A 219 -1.42 -16.67 0.93
CA TRP A 219 -1.39 -18.08 0.56
C TRP A 219 -2.69 -18.56 -0.09
N TRP A 220 -2.57 -19.59 -0.93
CA TRP A 220 -3.65 -20.15 -1.74
C TRP A 220 -3.89 -21.61 -1.37
N PRO A 221 -5.03 -21.94 -0.75
CA PRO A 221 -5.35 -23.30 -0.34
C PRO A 221 -6.00 -24.14 -1.45
N TYR A 222 -5.41 -25.30 -1.75
CA TYR A 222 -6.00 -26.36 -2.57
C TYR A 222 -6.08 -27.68 -1.79
N GLU A 223 -6.80 -28.67 -2.33
CA GLU A 223 -7.00 -29.97 -1.65
C GLU A 223 -5.70 -30.66 -1.25
N ARG A 224 -4.68 -30.66 -2.11
CA ARG A 224 -3.41 -31.38 -1.88
C ARG A 224 -2.18 -30.50 -1.79
N LEU A 225 -2.32 -29.23 -2.15
CA LEU A 225 -1.21 -28.29 -2.22
C LEU A 225 -1.64 -26.95 -1.64
N VAL A 226 -0.70 -26.27 -0.99
CA VAL A 226 -0.84 -24.86 -0.64
C VAL A 226 0.33 -24.07 -1.23
N ILE A 227 0.03 -22.92 -1.80
CA ILE A 227 1.05 -21.95 -2.23
C ILE A 227 1.19 -20.92 -1.12
N LEU A 228 2.37 -20.70 -0.56
CA LEU A 228 2.64 -19.68 0.44
C LEU A 228 3.66 -18.66 -0.06
N SER A 229 3.33 -17.39 0.07
CA SER A 229 4.26 -16.29 -0.17
C SER A 229 5.10 -16.01 1.07
N GLU A 230 6.38 -15.74 0.84
CA GLU A 230 7.21 -14.97 1.76
C GLU A 230 6.57 -13.61 2.08
N ARG A 231 7.06 -12.97 3.14
CA ARG A 231 6.72 -11.59 3.48
C ARG A 231 7.55 -10.60 2.64
N PRO A 232 7.15 -9.31 2.60
CA PRO A 232 8.05 -8.28 2.08
C PRO A 232 9.36 -8.27 2.88
N GLY A 233 10.49 -8.17 2.18
CA GLY A 233 11.80 -7.95 2.81
C GLY A 233 11.94 -6.54 3.36
N GLU A 234 11.30 -5.57 2.70
CA GLU A 234 11.33 -4.15 3.08
C GLU A 234 9.95 -3.52 2.96
N LEU A 235 9.64 -2.59 3.87
CA LEU A 235 8.40 -1.79 3.88
C LEU A 235 8.68 -0.42 4.50
N HIS A 236 8.55 0.63 3.70
CA HIS A 236 8.77 2.02 4.08
C HIS A 236 7.48 2.82 3.94
N ARG A 237 7.17 3.59 4.98
CA ARG A 237 5.94 4.37 5.09
C ARG A 237 6.25 5.75 5.64
N ASP A 238 5.44 6.73 5.24
CA ASP A 238 5.43 8.05 5.87
C ASP A 238 4.69 8.01 7.22
N GLU A 239 4.69 9.14 7.93
CA GLU A 239 4.04 9.27 9.24
C GLU A 239 2.52 8.95 9.21
N PRO A 240 1.75 9.36 8.18
CA PRO A 240 0.38 8.87 7.96
C PRO A 240 0.23 7.38 7.63
N GLY A 241 1.32 6.61 7.46
CA GLY A 241 1.30 5.19 7.17
C GLY A 241 1.16 4.84 5.68
N ARG A 242 1.33 5.81 4.77
CA ARG A 242 1.28 5.58 3.31
C ARG A 242 2.64 5.11 2.82
N LEU A 243 2.68 4.25 1.78
CA LEU A 243 3.93 3.84 1.16
C LEU A 243 4.75 5.06 0.72
N HIS A 244 6.00 5.14 1.18
CA HIS A 244 6.89 6.24 0.84
C HIS A 244 8.36 5.84 0.99
N ARG A 245 9.14 6.08 -0.06
CA ARG A 245 10.60 6.07 -0.01
C ARG A 245 11.18 6.94 -1.12
N GLY A 246 12.28 7.64 -0.82
CA GLY A 246 12.94 8.55 -1.74
C GLY A 246 14.22 8.03 -2.38
N ASP A 247 14.70 6.85 -2.00
CA ASP A 247 15.99 6.30 -2.43
C ASP A 247 15.89 4.81 -2.82
N GLY A 248 14.67 4.33 -3.11
CA GLY A 248 14.42 2.94 -3.45
C GLY A 248 12.95 2.55 -3.41
N PRO A 249 12.63 1.25 -3.45
CA PRO A 249 11.25 0.77 -3.36
C PRO A 249 10.67 0.98 -1.96
N ALA A 250 9.41 1.43 -1.91
CA ALA A 250 8.68 1.57 -0.66
C ALA A 250 8.19 0.21 -0.12
N LEU A 251 8.09 -0.80 -0.98
CA LEU A 251 7.88 -2.19 -0.60
C LEU A 251 8.65 -3.09 -1.56
N ALA A 252 9.33 -4.11 -1.05
CA ALA A 252 10.08 -5.05 -1.87
C ALA A 252 9.97 -6.49 -1.35
N TYR A 253 9.81 -7.44 -2.26
CA TYR A 253 9.86 -8.88 -1.99
C TYR A 253 11.20 -9.49 -2.47
N PRO A 254 11.59 -10.67 -1.94
CA PRO A 254 12.85 -11.35 -2.26
C PRO A 254 13.17 -11.57 -3.75
N ASP A 255 12.15 -11.68 -4.61
CA ASP A 255 12.31 -11.89 -6.07
C ASP A 255 12.40 -10.58 -6.87
N GLY A 256 12.46 -9.43 -6.20
CA GLY A 256 12.47 -8.12 -6.85
C GLY A 256 11.08 -7.60 -7.21
N PHE A 257 9.99 -8.32 -6.88
CA PHE A 257 8.65 -7.73 -6.96
C PHE A 257 8.56 -6.55 -5.98
N ALA A 258 8.46 -5.34 -6.50
CA ALA A 258 8.61 -4.11 -5.73
C ALA A 258 7.61 -3.03 -6.14
N LEU A 259 7.27 -2.17 -5.19
CA LEU A 259 6.41 -1.01 -5.37
C LEU A 259 7.17 0.25 -4.96
N HIS A 260 7.22 1.23 -5.86
CA HIS A 260 7.80 2.55 -5.60
C HIS A 260 6.69 3.56 -5.35
N ALA A 261 6.85 4.39 -4.32
CA ALA A 261 5.86 5.38 -3.96
C ALA A 261 6.48 6.61 -3.28
N TRP A 262 5.93 7.78 -3.59
CA TRP A 262 6.21 9.04 -2.91
C TRP A 262 4.95 9.51 -2.18
N ARG A 263 4.96 9.52 -0.84
CA ARG A 263 3.81 9.94 0.01
C ARG A 263 2.48 9.27 -0.39
N GLY A 264 2.54 7.99 -0.72
CA GLY A 264 1.41 7.17 -1.16
C GLY A 264 1.10 7.22 -2.66
N MET A 265 1.71 8.12 -3.44
CA MET A 265 1.54 8.22 -4.89
C MET A 265 2.52 7.27 -5.61
N PRO A 266 2.07 6.37 -6.50
CA PRO A 266 2.97 5.44 -7.19
C PRO A 266 3.84 6.18 -8.19
N ILE A 267 5.14 5.93 -8.11
CA ILE A 267 6.12 6.50 -9.03
C ILE A 267 6.80 5.38 -9.82
N PRO A 268 7.32 5.67 -11.03
CA PRO A 268 8.20 4.73 -11.73
C PRO A 268 9.42 4.33 -10.90
N HIS A 269 9.97 3.14 -11.14
CA HIS A 269 11.08 2.58 -10.36
C HIS A 269 12.36 3.44 -10.43
N ASP A 270 12.64 4.00 -11.60
CA ASP A 270 13.77 4.87 -11.93
C ASP A 270 13.46 6.35 -11.68
N PHE A 271 12.25 6.67 -11.20
CA PHE A 271 11.78 8.04 -11.13
C PHE A 271 12.72 8.91 -10.31
N ILE A 272 13.04 8.56 -9.06
CA ILE A 272 13.88 9.40 -8.21
C ILE A 272 15.32 9.49 -8.72
N GLU A 273 15.92 8.37 -9.15
CA GLU A 273 17.27 8.36 -9.73
C GLU A 273 17.35 9.27 -10.95
N SER A 274 16.31 9.26 -11.78
CA SER A 274 16.21 10.13 -12.93
C SER A 274 16.18 11.62 -12.54
N LEU A 275 15.81 11.99 -11.32
CA LEU A 275 15.72 13.39 -10.89
C LEU A 275 17.07 14.00 -10.47
N THR A 276 18.18 13.24 -10.48
CA THR A 276 19.50 13.74 -10.07
C THR A 276 19.92 15.00 -10.85
N ASP A 277 19.59 15.08 -12.14
CA ASP A 277 19.85 16.23 -13.02
C ASP A 277 18.55 16.89 -13.52
N ILE A 278 17.52 16.93 -12.67
CA ILE A 278 16.24 17.52 -13.04
C ILE A 278 16.39 19.02 -13.40
N THR A 279 15.77 19.43 -14.51
CA THR A 279 15.76 20.80 -15.01
C THR A 279 14.35 21.38 -14.99
N PRO A 280 14.17 22.72 -14.93
CA PRO A 280 12.86 23.34 -15.04
C PRO A 280 12.11 22.98 -16.33
N ASP A 281 12.82 22.83 -17.45
CA ASP A 281 12.23 22.40 -18.73
C ASP A 281 11.66 20.97 -18.65
N ARG A 282 12.36 20.08 -17.96
CA ARG A 282 11.87 18.70 -17.74
C ARG A 282 10.65 18.69 -16.84
N ILE A 283 10.63 19.51 -15.79
CA ILE A 283 9.48 19.65 -14.89
C ILE A 283 8.26 20.19 -15.67
N SER A 284 8.44 21.24 -16.45
CA SER A 284 7.34 21.87 -17.20
C SER A 284 6.81 21.01 -18.34
N SER A 285 7.63 20.13 -18.92
CA SER A 285 7.24 19.20 -20.01
C SER A 285 6.66 17.87 -19.53
N GLU A 286 6.78 17.54 -18.24
CA GLU A 286 6.11 16.36 -17.67
C GLU A 286 4.60 16.49 -17.86
N GLN A 287 3.96 15.48 -18.44
CA GLN A 287 2.53 15.52 -18.75
C GLN A 287 1.69 15.09 -17.55
N ASN A 288 2.19 14.16 -16.75
CA ASN A 288 1.51 13.69 -15.56
C ASN A 288 1.62 14.74 -14.44
N ALA A 289 0.48 15.40 -14.16
CA ALA A 289 0.39 16.43 -13.13
C ALA A 289 0.89 16.00 -11.76
N GLU A 290 0.65 14.75 -11.36
CA GLU A 290 1.08 14.23 -10.07
C GLU A 290 2.60 14.01 -10.01
N LEU A 291 3.21 13.50 -11.08
CA LEU A 291 4.67 13.37 -11.17
C LEU A 291 5.34 14.76 -11.20
N ARG A 292 4.80 15.69 -11.99
CA ARG A 292 5.29 17.07 -12.07
C ARG A 292 5.25 17.77 -10.71
N ARG A 293 4.23 17.52 -9.89
CA ARG A 293 4.13 18.04 -8.52
C ARG A 293 5.24 17.48 -7.63
N VAL A 294 5.50 16.17 -7.69
CA VAL A 294 6.61 15.56 -6.93
C VAL A 294 7.96 16.08 -7.40
N MET A 295 8.14 16.25 -8.71
CA MET A 295 9.35 16.85 -9.28
C MET A 295 9.59 18.27 -8.74
N LEU A 296 8.55 19.10 -8.64
CA LEU A 296 8.64 20.44 -8.03
C LEU A 296 8.99 20.36 -6.53
N GLU A 297 8.38 19.44 -5.79
CA GLU A 297 8.70 19.23 -4.36
C GLU A 297 10.17 18.82 -4.15
N ILE A 298 10.71 17.96 -5.01
CA ILE A 298 12.10 17.48 -4.94
C ILE A 298 13.09 18.54 -5.42
N PHE A 299 12.78 19.26 -6.50
CA PHE A 299 13.65 20.30 -7.04
C PHE A 299 13.74 21.54 -6.14
N GLY A 300 12.68 21.80 -5.35
CA GLY A 300 12.54 23.01 -4.57
C GLY A 300 11.85 24.09 -5.38
N TYR A 301 10.77 24.65 -4.81
CA TYR A 301 10.01 25.69 -5.49
C TYR A 301 10.77 27.01 -5.60
N ASP A 302 11.63 27.32 -4.63
CA ASP A 302 12.53 28.48 -4.63
C ASP A 302 13.44 28.48 -5.86
N ARG A 303 14.11 27.34 -6.10
CA ARG A 303 14.98 27.14 -7.24
C ARG A 303 14.21 27.18 -8.55
N TYR A 304 13.03 26.55 -8.59
CA TYR A 304 12.17 26.58 -9.78
C TYR A 304 11.76 28.00 -10.17
N LEU A 305 11.27 28.79 -9.21
CA LEU A 305 10.86 30.17 -9.45
C LEU A 305 12.03 31.04 -9.95
N ALA A 306 13.22 30.86 -9.36
CA ALA A 306 14.42 31.60 -9.74
C ALA A 306 14.88 31.24 -11.17
N GLU A 307 14.93 29.96 -11.51
CA GLU A 307 15.44 29.49 -12.81
C GLU A 307 14.43 29.71 -13.96
N THR A 308 13.13 29.71 -13.68
CA THR A 308 12.08 29.97 -14.69
C THR A 308 11.78 31.45 -14.92
N GLY A 309 12.37 32.35 -14.11
CA GLY A 309 12.08 33.78 -14.18
C GLY A 309 10.64 34.13 -13.82
N ALA A 310 10.04 33.36 -12.89
CA ALA A 310 8.67 33.55 -12.45
C ALA A 310 8.45 34.99 -11.95
N ARG A 311 7.24 35.53 -12.15
CA ARG A 311 6.87 36.87 -11.72
C ARG A 311 5.95 36.79 -10.51
N PRO A 312 6.15 37.63 -9.48
CA PRO A 312 5.25 37.66 -8.33
C PRO A 312 3.85 38.11 -8.77
N LEU A 313 2.83 37.37 -8.34
CA LEU A 313 1.41 37.69 -8.56
C LEU A 313 0.97 38.88 -7.71
N HIS A 314 1.48 38.97 -6.48
CA HIS A 314 1.20 40.07 -5.56
C HIS A 314 2.35 40.24 -4.56
N ARG A 315 2.57 41.46 -4.05
CA ARG A 315 3.53 41.74 -2.99
C ARG A 315 2.97 42.80 -2.05
N ASP A 316 3.03 42.54 -0.76
CA ASP A 316 2.67 43.51 0.28
C ASP A 316 3.57 43.34 1.51
N LYS A 317 3.22 44.00 2.63
CA LYS A 317 3.97 43.95 3.88
C LYS A 317 4.01 42.57 4.57
N THR A 318 3.17 41.63 4.17
CA THR A 318 3.09 40.27 4.73
C THR A 318 3.93 39.25 3.96
N GLY A 319 4.33 39.55 2.73
CA GLY A 319 5.15 38.65 1.92
C GLY A 319 4.96 38.84 0.41
N VAL A 320 5.39 37.82 -0.33
CA VAL A 320 5.29 37.76 -1.80
C VAL A 320 4.44 36.57 -2.18
N LEU A 321 3.44 36.79 -3.03
CA LEU A 321 2.64 35.73 -3.63
C LEU A 321 3.21 35.41 -5.01
N TRP A 322 3.52 34.14 -5.25
CA TRP A 322 4.05 33.61 -6.50
C TRP A 322 3.01 32.74 -7.17
N THR A 323 3.03 32.72 -8.50
CA THR A 323 2.24 31.79 -9.31
C THR A 323 3.14 31.12 -10.33
N ILE A 324 2.97 29.81 -10.49
CA ILE A 324 3.59 29.02 -11.54
C ILE A 324 2.45 28.50 -12.41
N ASP A 325 2.39 28.98 -13.65
CA ASP A 325 1.46 28.47 -14.64
C ASP A 325 1.93 27.10 -15.13
N LEU A 326 1.07 26.09 -14.97
CA LEU A 326 1.32 24.73 -15.44
C LEU A 326 0.38 24.44 -16.62
N PRO A 327 0.89 24.28 -17.85
CA PRO A 327 0.05 23.98 -19.00
C PRO A 327 -0.81 22.72 -18.77
N GLY A 328 -2.13 22.85 -18.93
CA GLY A 328 -3.07 21.73 -18.77
C GLY A 328 -3.38 21.32 -17.32
N ASP A 329 -3.00 22.14 -16.33
CA ASP A 329 -3.24 21.90 -14.91
C ASP A 329 -3.57 23.22 -14.19
N GLU A 330 -3.99 23.13 -12.94
CA GLU A 330 -4.22 24.28 -12.08
C GLU A 330 -2.89 24.94 -11.68
N PRO A 331 -2.79 26.29 -11.68
CA PRO A 331 -1.55 26.97 -11.32
C PRO A 331 -1.12 26.65 -9.89
N VAL A 332 0.19 26.55 -9.67
CA VAL A 332 0.73 26.45 -8.30
C VAL A 332 0.91 27.85 -7.76
N VAL A 333 0.10 28.18 -6.74
CA VAL A 333 0.21 29.46 -6.02
C VAL A 333 0.89 29.22 -4.68
N MET A 334 1.85 30.08 -4.35
CA MET A 334 2.63 29.98 -3.12
C MET A 334 2.84 31.33 -2.47
N VAL A 335 2.93 31.35 -1.15
CA VAL A 335 3.37 32.52 -0.40
C VAL A 335 4.79 32.32 0.11
N GLU A 336 5.64 33.32 -0.15
CA GLU A 336 6.98 33.43 0.40
C GLU A 336 6.90 34.11 1.77
N VAL A 337 7.29 33.39 2.81
CA VAL A 337 7.31 33.88 4.20
C VAL A 337 8.71 33.68 4.78
N VAL A 338 9.15 34.64 5.59
CA VAL A 338 10.40 34.53 6.34
C VAL A 338 10.06 34.10 7.75
N ASN A 339 10.74 33.07 8.26
CA ASN A 339 10.52 32.60 9.62
C ASN A 339 10.99 33.67 10.61
N SER A 340 10.10 34.06 11.52
CA SER A 340 10.33 35.10 12.52
C SER A 340 11.33 34.69 13.61
N THR A 341 11.59 33.38 13.76
CA THR A 341 12.59 32.87 14.70
C THR A 341 13.90 32.65 13.96
N PRO A 342 15.00 33.34 14.34
CA PRO A 342 16.29 33.07 13.76
C PRO A 342 16.72 31.64 14.09
N GLU A 343 17.35 30.99 13.12
CA GLU A 343 18.07 29.73 13.32
C GLU A 343 19.17 29.92 14.39
N PRO A 344 19.74 28.83 14.94
CA PRO A 344 20.78 28.90 15.98
C PRO A 344 22.00 29.78 15.60
N ASP A 345 22.22 30.03 14.31
CA ASP A 345 23.28 30.87 13.76
C ASP A 345 22.87 32.35 13.52
N GLY A 346 21.63 32.73 13.86
CA GLY A 346 21.10 34.08 13.69
C GLY A 346 20.46 34.35 12.32
N THR A 347 20.52 33.41 11.38
CA THR A 347 19.92 33.57 10.05
C THR A 347 18.42 33.30 10.07
N HIS A 348 17.68 33.90 9.14
CA HIS A 348 16.24 33.63 8.98
C HIS A 348 16.04 32.78 7.73
N ARG A 349 15.22 31.74 7.83
CA ARG A 349 14.87 30.90 6.67
C ARG A 349 13.65 31.44 5.95
N THR A 350 13.75 31.52 4.62
CA THR A 350 12.62 31.77 3.74
C THR A 350 11.94 30.44 3.43
N TYR A 351 10.62 30.41 3.59
CA TYR A 351 9.77 29.29 3.26
C TYR A 351 8.81 29.67 2.15
N TYR A 352 8.55 28.72 1.27
CA TYR A 352 7.55 28.84 0.21
C TYR A 352 6.42 27.87 0.53
N LEU A 353 5.27 28.40 0.95
CA LEU A 353 4.13 27.59 1.37
C LEU A 353 3.06 27.61 0.29
N ARG A 354 2.62 26.44 -0.14
CA ARG A 354 1.53 26.30 -1.13
C ARG A 354 0.23 26.77 -0.51
N VAL A 355 -0.52 27.58 -1.26
CA VAL A 355 -1.83 28.14 -0.86
C VAL A 355 -2.87 27.83 -1.94
N PRO A 356 -4.18 28.02 -1.67
CA PRO A 356 -5.20 27.78 -2.66
C PRO A 356 -4.94 28.56 -3.96
N PRO A 357 -5.19 27.96 -5.12
CA PRO A 357 -4.90 28.53 -6.43
C PRO A 357 -5.74 29.77 -6.76
N GLY A 358 -6.88 29.94 -6.08
CA GLY A 358 -7.70 31.14 -6.15
C GLY A 358 -7.15 32.35 -5.38
N THR A 359 -6.07 32.19 -4.60
CA THR A 359 -5.49 33.24 -3.76
C THR A 359 -4.96 34.40 -4.60
N ARG A 360 -5.29 35.64 -4.20
CA ARG A 360 -4.95 36.85 -4.97
C ARG A 360 -3.98 37.81 -4.27
N THR A 361 -3.87 37.75 -2.95
CA THR A 361 -3.00 38.63 -2.16
C THR A 361 -2.03 37.81 -1.32
N ALA A 362 -0.87 38.39 -0.98
CA ALA A 362 0.11 37.72 -0.13
C ALA A 362 -0.47 37.52 1.28
N ARG A 363 -1.18 38.53 1.80
CA ARG A 363 -1.86 38.47 3.10
C ARG A 363 -2.89 37.34 3.20
N ALA A 364 -3.72 37.12 2.18
CA ALA A 364 -4.65 36.00 2.16
C ALA A 364 -3.91 34.65 2.18
N GLY A 365 -2.80 34.55 1.44
CA GLY A 365 -1.96 33.37 1.45
C GLY A 365 -1.39 33.06 2.83
N VAL A 366 -0.81 34.06 3.51
CA VAL A 366 -0.29 33.88 4.87
C VAL A 366 -1.42 33.52 5.85
N ALA A 367 -2.54 34.23 5.82
CA ALA A 367 -3.70 33.96 6.68
C ALA A 367 -4.17 32.49 6.56
N TRP A 368 -4.26 31.99 5.33
CA TRP A 368 -4.64 30.60 5.06
C TRP A 368 -3.69 29.59 5.71
N THR A 369 -2.37 29.85 5.74
CA THR A 369 -1.40 28.95 6.40
C THR A 369 -1.60 28.82 7.91
N PHE A 370 -2.32 29.78 8.52
CA PHE A 370 -2.73 29.75 9.93
C PHE A 370 -4.19 29.30 10.12
N SER A 371 -4.86 28.84 9.06
CA SER A 371 -6.28 28.46 9.07
C SER A 371 -7.22 29.60 9.51
N VAL A 372 -6.92 30.84 9.11
CA VAL A 372 -7.75 32.02 9.39
C VAL A 372 -8.08 32.80 8.12
N ASP A 373 -9.18 33.55 8.13
CA ASP A 373 -9.60 34.41 7.04
C ASP A 373 -8.74 35.69 6.96
N GLU A 374 -8.58 36.24 5.75
CA GLU A 374 -7.75 37.44 5.50
C GLU A 374 -8.21 38.66 6.32
N ALA A 375 -9.52 38.79 6.51
CA ALA A 375 -10.14 39.87 7.28
C ALA A 375 -9.78 39.80 8.76
N ASP A 376 -9.65 38.60 9.30
CA ASP A 376 -9.40 38.35 10.74
C ASP A 376 -7.90 38.22 11.05
N TYR A 377 -7.04 38.20 10.03
CA TYR A 377 -5.60 38.04 10.19
C TYR A 377 -4.91 39.32 10.72
N HIS A 378 -4.94 39.54 12.03
CA HIS A 378 -4.30 40.68 12.69
C HIS A 378 -3.09 40.23 13.52
N PRO A 379 -1.91 39.99 12.90
CA PRO A 379 -0.73 39.60 13.66
C PRO A 379 -0.30 40.73 14.60
N GLU A 380 -0.23 40.46 15.92
CA GLU A 380 0.19 41.42 16.95
C GLU A 380 1.66 41.85 16.78
N LYS A 381 2.46 41.02 16.10
CA LYS A 381 3.78 41.35 15.56
C LYS A 381 3.88 40.80 14.14
N GLN A 382 4.16 41.68 13.18
CA GLN A 382 4.75 41.30 11.91
C GLN A 382 6.26 41.24 12.12
N THR A 383 6.81 40.04 12.20
CA THR A 383 8.25 39.79 12.39
C THR A 383 8.80 39.00 11.24
#